data_AF-A0A0W7WMA4-F1
#
_entry.id   AF-A0A0W7WMA4-F1
#
_cell.length_a   1.000
_cell.length_b   1.000
_cell.length_c   1.000
_cell.angle_alpha   90.00
_cell.angle_beta   90.00
_cell.angle_gamma   90.00
#
_symmetry.space_group_name_H-M   'P 1'
#
loop_
_entity.id
_entity.type
_entity.pdbx_description
1 polymer ?
#
loop_
_entity_poly.entity_id
_entity_poly.type
_entity_poly.pdbx_seq_one_letter_code
_entity_poly.pdbx_strand_id
1 'polypeptide(L)'
;MKCFNQIGAEFIDDAGKLSGTPVMFAAGDDAAAKNIALSLATDAGFEAVDGGPLSNARHLESLAMIWIWSALKGPLGRTFGFALSHTKSKDT
;
A
#
# COMPACT_ATOMS: atom_id res chain seq x y z
N MET A 1 6.44 2.10 13.68
CA MET A 1 5.57 2.32 12.51
C MET A 1 6.14 1.56 11.32
N LYS A 2 5.30 1.08 10.39
CA LYS A 2 5.67 0.50 9.09
C LYS A 2 4.68 1.02 8.01
N CYS A 3 5.20 1.46 6.87
CA CYS A 3 4.46 1.91 5.68
C CYS A 3 5.40 1.92 4.46
N PHE A 4 4.90 2.17 3.24
CA PHE A 4 5.66 2.38 1.98
C PHE A 4 6.55 1.23 1.49
N ASN A 5 6.41 0.01 2.03
CA ASN A 5 7.22 -1.15 1.62
C ASN A 5 6.57 -2.02 0.52
N GLN A 6 5.30 -1.79 0.18
CA GLN A 6 4.48 -2.72 -0.61
C GLN A 6 4.41 -2.39 -2.12
N ILE A 7 5.19 -1.41 -2.58
CA ILE A 7 5.16 -0.95 -3.98
C ILE A 7 6.57 -0.57 -4.46
N GLY A 8 6.77 -0.54 -5.78
CA GLY A 8 7.99 -0.05 -6.41
C GLY A 8 8.17 1.46 -6.28
N ALA A 9 9.43 1.89 -6.18
CA ALA A 9 9.80 3.30 -6.04
C ALA A 9 9.33 4.18 -7.22
N GLU A 10 9.19 3.61 -8.42
CA GLU A 10 8.69 4.28 -9.63
C GLU A 10 7.26 4.84 -9.50
N PHE A 11 6.51 4.39 -8.49
CA PHE A 11 5.14 4.79 -8.19
C PHE A 11 5.00 5.62 -6.91
N ILE A 12 6.09 5.87 -6.17
CA ILE A 12 6.03 6.66 -4.92
C ILE A 12 5.67 8.12 -5.23
N ASP A 13 6.27 8.69 -6.28
CA ASP A 13 6.05 10.09 -6.66
C ASP A 13 4.81 10.29 -7.54
N ASP A 14 4.28 9.20 -8.11
CA ASP A 14 3.14 9.22 -9.03
C ASP A 14 2.45 7.84 -9.07
N ALA A 15 1.56 7.62 -8.10
CA ALA A 15 0.72 6.43 -8.04
C ALA A 15 -0.29 6.33 -9.21
N GLY A 16 -0.58 7.46 -9.87
CA GLY A 16 -1.53 7.57 -10.98
C GLY A 16 -1.08 6.89 -12.28
N LYS A 17 0.18 6.44 -12.36
CA LYS A 17 0.69 5.61 -13.48
C LYS A 17 0.05 4.24 -13.56
N LEU A 18 -0.54 3.74 -12.47
CA LEU A 18 -1.26 2.48 -12.44
C LEU A 18 -2.72 2.69 -12.86
N SER A 19 -3.32 1.68 -13.48
CA SER A 19 -4.71 1.74 -13.98
C SER A 19 -5.76 1.84 -12.88
N GLY A 20 -5.41 1.48 -11.64
CA GLY A 20 -6.24 1.65 -10.46
C GLY A 20 -5.42 2.20 -9.30
N THR A 21 -6.09 2.73 -8.29
CA THR A 21 -5.43 3.29 -7.10
C THR A 21 -4.74 2.18 -6.31
N PRO A 22 -3.40 2.20 -6.17
CA PRO A 22 -2.71 1.22 -5.36
C PRO A 22 -3.03 1.42 -3.86
N VAL A 23 -3.11 0.31 -3.13
CA VAL A 23 -3.32 0.32 -1.68
C VAL A 23 -2.00 0.52 -0.94
N MET A 24 -2.03 1.28 0.16
CA MET A 24 -0.91 1.45 1.07
C MET A 24 -1.33 1.21 2.52
N PHE A 25 -0.85 0.13 3.12
CA PHE A 25 -1.12 -0.15 4.53
C PHE A 25 -0.09 0.53 5.45
N ALA A 26 -0.56 1.14 6.54
CA ALA A 26 0.28 1.65 7.63
C ALA A 26 -0.01 0.94 8.96
N ALA A 27 1.02 0.44 9.65
CA ALA A 27 0.90 -0.23 10.95
C ALA A 27 1.74 0.48 12.03
N GLY A 28 1.22 0.66 13.23
CA GLY A 28 1.92 1.34 14.32
C GLY A 28 1.09 1.48 15.59
N ASP A 29 1.78 1.53 16.74
CA ASP A 29 1.16 1.64 18.07
C ASP A 29 0.88 3.09 18.48
N ASP A 30 1.61 4.06 17.91
CA ASP A 30 1.34 5.49 18.06
C ASP A 30 0.33 5.95 17.01
N ALA A 31 -0.87 6.33 17.46
CA ALA A 31 -1.96 6.74 16.59
C ALA A 31 -1.66 8.05 15.84
N ALA A 32 -0.99 9.02 16.47
CA ALA A 32 -0.67 10.30 15.83
C ALA A 32 0.35 10.10 14.71
N ALA A 33 1.41 9.33 14.97
CA ALA A 33 2.40 8.98 13.97
C ALA A 33 1.78 8.20 12.81
N LYS A 34 0.92 7.21 13.11
CA LYS A 34 0.23 6.42 12.07
C LYS A 34 -0.68 7.28 11.20
N ASN A 35 -1.43 8.21 11.78
CA ASN A 35 -2.27 9.13 11.02
C ASN A 35 -1.45 10.02 10.07
N ILE A 36 -0.28 10.51 10.50
CA ILE A 36 0.64 11.25 9.62
C ILE A 36 1.06 10.41 8.42
N ALA A 37 1.42 9.13 8.63
CA ALA A 37 1.80 8.24 7.54
C ALA A 37 0.65 7.93 6.58
N LEU A 38 -0.57 7.78 7.10
CA LEU A 38 -1.78 7.57 6.29
C LEU A 38 -2.07 8.81 5.44
N SER A 39 -2.04 10.01 6.04
CA SER A 39 -2.22 11.26 5.31
C SER A 39 -1.17 11.43 4.21
N LEU A 40 0.10 11.16 4.49
CA LEU A 40 1.16 11.22 3.48
C LEU A 40 0.92 10.22 2.34
N ALA A 41 0.45 9.01 2.64
CA ALA A 41 0.12 8.03 1.60
C ALA A 41 -1.07 8.49 0.75
N THR A 42 -2.10 9.06 1.37
CA THR A 42 -3.24 9.65 0.64
C THR A 42 -2.79 10.79 -0.26
N ASP A 43 -1.95 11.71 0.25
CA ASP A 43 -1.42 12.84 -0.52
C ASP A 43 -0.55 12.39 -1.70
N ALA A 44 0.15 11.25 -1.55
CA ALA A 44 0.91 10.61 -2.62
C ALA A 44 0.06 9.79 -3.62
N GLY A 45 -1.27 9.80 -3.46
CA GLY A 45 -2.21 9.18 -4.42
C GLY A 45 -2.52 7.70 -4.14
N PHE A 46 -2.22 7.20 -2.95
CA PHE A 46 -2.56 5.83 -2.54
C PHE A 46 -3.91 5.76 -1.84
N GLU A 47 -4.56 4.60 -1.94
CA GLU A 47 -5.62 4.22 -1.02
C GLU A 47 -4.98 3.80 0.31
N ALA A 48 -4.86 4.76 1.24
CA ALA A 48 -4.24 4.54 2.54
C ALA A 48 -5.17 3.78 3.49
N VAL A 49 -4.65 2.71 4.12
CA VAL A 49 -5.43 1.83 5.00
C VAL A 49 -4.71 1.61 6.32
N ASP A 50 -5.44 1.77 7.44
CA ASP A 50 -4.94 1.41 8.76
C ASP A 50 -4.76 -0.11 8.87
N GLY A 51 -3.50 -0.55 8.94
CA GLY A 51 -3.09 -1.95 9.11
C GLY A 51 -3.02 -2.40 10.57
N GLY A 52 -3.40 -1.56 11.53
CA GLY A 52 -3.49 -1.87 12.95
C GLY A 52 -2.19 -1.64 13.73
N PRO A 53 -1.93 -2.42 14.81
CA PRO A 53 -0.76 -2.26 15.69
C PRO A 53 0.55 -2.62 14.98
N LEU A 54 1.69 -2.23 15.55
CA LEU A 54 3.01 -2.46 14.96
C LEU A 54 3.34 -3.95 14.80
N SER A 55 2.75 -4.84 15.60
CA SER A 55 2.87 -6.29 15.45
C SER A 55 2.41 -6.78 14.07
N ASN A 56 1.50 -6.08 13.41
CA ASN A 56 1.04 -6.39 12.06
C ASN A 56 2.07 -6.02 10.97
N ALA A 57 3.16 -5.33 11.29
CA ALA A 57 4.21 -5.01 10.33
C ALA A 57 4.78 -6.26 9.64
N ARG A 58 4.79 -7.42 10.32
CA ARG A 58 5.15 -8.71 9.71
C ARG A 58 4.28 -9.03 8.49
N HIS A 59 2.99 -8.75 8.53
CA HIS A 59 2.08 -9.00 7.41
C HIS A 59 2.34 -8.04 6.25
N LEU A 60 2.63 -6.78 6.54
CA LEU A 60 3.02 -5.78 5.55
C LEU A 60 4.33 -6.19 4.86
N GLU A 61 5.29 -6.76 5.59
CA GLU A 61 6.54 -7.28 5.02
C GLU A 61 6.30 -8.51 4.14
N SER A 62 5.41 -9.43 4.57
CA SER A 62 5.03 -10.56 3.72
C SER A 62 4.39 -10.10 2.41
N LEU A 63 3.54 -9.08 2.43
CA LEU A 63 2.95 -8.50 1.22
C LEU A 63 4.03 -7.88 0.31
N ALA A 64 4.99 -7.15 0.89
CA ALA A 64 6.14 -6.62 0.16
C ALA A 64 6.99 -7.74 -0.47
N MET A 65 7.20 -8.85 0.23
CA MET A 65 7.93 -10.00 -0.33
C MET A 65 7.22 -10.63 -1.51
N ILE A 66 5.88 -10.72 -1.49
CA ILE A 66 5.09 -11.19 -2.63
C ILE A 66 5.27 -10.23 -3.81
N TRP A 67 5.23 -8.90 -3.57
CA TRP A 67 5.50 -7.89 -4.60
C TRP A 67 6.90 -8.05 -5.19
N ILE A 68 7.94 -8.10 -4.34
CA ILE A 68 9.35 -8.21 -4.74
C ILE A 68 9.59 -9.46 -5.59
N TRP A 69 9.10 -10.61 -5.15
CA TRP A 69 9.26 -11.84 -5.92
C TRP A 69 8.57 -11.74 -7.28
N SER A 70 7.32 -11.28 -7.30
CA SER A 70 6.53 -11.12 -8.52
C SER A 70 7.18 -10.15 -9.51
N ALA A 71 7.84 -9.11 -8.99
CA ALA A 71 8.47 -8.07 -9.78
C ALA A 71 9.86 -8.45 -10.32
N LEU A 72 10.65 -9.20 -9.54
CA LEU A 72 12.05 -9.50 -9.88
C LEU A 72 12.28 -10.89 -10.45
N LYS A 73 11.41 -11.86 -10.11
CA LYS A 73 11.54 -13.27 -10.50
C LYS A 73 10.28 -13.83 -11.15
N GLY A 74 9.12 -13.25 -10.82
CA GLY A 74 7.83 -13.63 -11.37
C GLY A 74 7.52 -12.97 -12.72
N PRO A 75 6.30 -13.22 -13.24
CA PRO A 75 5.92 -12.81 -14.59
C PRO A 75 5.46 -11.36 -14.71
N LEU A 76 5.25 -10.64 -13.60
CA LEU A 76 4.58 -9.34 -13.62
C LEU A 76 5.53 -8.17 -13.91
N GLY A 77 6.84 -8.35 -13.72
CA GLY A 77 7.80 -7.26 -13.79
C GLY A 77 7.49 -6.16 -12.78
N ARG A 78 8.08 -4.98 -12.94
CA ARG A 78 7.92 -3.91 -11.94
C ARG A 78 6.72 -2.98 -12.15
N THR A 79 5.96 -3.17 -13.22
CA THR A 79 4.92 -2.23 -13.66
C THR A 79 3.53 -2.52 -13.06
N PHE A 80 3.47 -2.95 -11.81
CA PHE A 80 2.21 -3.26 -11.13
C PHE A 80 2.25 -2.92 -9.63
N GLY A 81 1.06 -2.77 -9.04
CA GLY A 81 0.83 -2.64 -7.61
C GLY A 81 -0.42 -3.41 -7.19
N PHE A 82 -0.60 -3.62 -5.89
CA PHE A 82 -1.83 -4.19 -5.34
C PHE A 82 -2.88 -3.09 -5.15
N ALA A 83 -4.15 -3.42 -5.38
CA ALA A 83 -5.29 -2.52 -5.19
C ALA A 83 -6.43 -3.25 -4.49
N LEU A 84 -7.30 -2.51 -3.81
CA LEU A 84 -8.52 -3.06 -3.21
C LEU A 84 -9.68 -3.02 -4.20
N SER A 85 -10.53 -4.04 -4.14
CA SER A 85 -11.79 -4.07 -4.88
C SER A 85 -12.93 -4.00 -3.87
N HIS A 86 -13.70 -2.91 -3.92
CA HIS A 86 -14.82 -2.69 -3.02
C HIS A 86 -16.11 -3.24 -3.62
N THR A 87 -17.06 -3.61 -2.76
CA THR A 87 -18.41 -3.90 -3.21
C THR A 87 -18.98 -2.68 -3.91
N LYS A 88 -19.78 -2.88 -4.95
CA LYS A 88 -20.55 -1.78 -5.53
C LYS A 88 -21.49 -1.25 -4.43
N SER A 89 -21.38 0.04 -4.12
CA SER A 89 -22.41 0.72 -3.34
C SER A 89 -23.76 0.45 -4.00
N LYS A 90 -24.76 0.05 -3.20
CA LYS A 90 -26.14 0.19 -3.65
C LYS A 90 -26.38 1.69 -3.71
N ASP A 91 -26.75 2.20 -4.88
CA ASP A 91 -27.24 3.56 -5.01
C ASP A 91 -28.31 3.79 -3.92
N THR A 92 -28.04 4.70 -2.99
CA THR A 92 -29.02 5.25 -2.04
C THR A 92 -29.19 6.71 -2.34
#